data_AF-A0A7C5DL51-F1
#
_entry.id   AF-A0A7C5DL51-F1
#
_cell.length_a   1.000
_cell.length_b   1.000
_cell.length_c   1.000
_cell.angle_alpha   90.00
_cell.angle_beta   90.00
_cell.angle_gamma   90.00
#
_symmetry.space_group_name_H-M   'P 1'
#
loop_
_entity.id
_entity.type
_entity.pdbx_description
1 polymer ?
#
loop_
_entity_poly.entity_id
_entity_poly.type
_entity_poly.pdbx_seq_one_letter_code
_entity_poly.pdbx_strand_id
1 'polypeptide(L)'
;MFKQLGVETVEITHKGEVMRIHLPENLAGDLLLKGRHIRITLNRDIAATRPDIHMMDLDFMLLQYLISRAKSYSFDGRVAKLRNIDASAIVTSILRWQNDQGMRMRQEFAAFIIAKAGLAESNTEVFSQWLLEYAKDGDFVGDRKQARNHINIAISAMDQRLSEISNIDIHPENRQLICAGWSS
;
A
#
# COMPACT_ATOMS: atom_id res chain seq x y z
N MET A 1 8.94 2.68 -2.93
CA MET A 1 9.02 2.41 -4.39
C MET A 1 10.35 2.84 -5.03
N PHE A 2 10.87 4.05 -4.80
CA PHE A 2 12.14 4.51 -5.38
C PHE A 2 13.31 3.53 -5.20
N LYS A 3 13.59 3.10 -3.96
CA LYS A 3 14.66 2.11 -3.72
C LYS A 3 14.43 0.75 -4.36
N GLN A 4 13.17 0.30 -4.53
CA GLN A 4 12.85 -0.95 -5.25
C GLN A 4 13.17 -0.84 -6.75
N LEU A 5 13.06 0.36 -7.30
CA LEU A 5 13.40 0.66 -8.69
C LEU A 5 14.84 1.12 -8.86
N GLY A 6 15.66 1.11 -7.79
CA GLY A 6 17.04 1.58 -7.81
C GLY A 6 17.20 3.11 -7.93
N VAL A 7 16.15 3.88 -7.63
CA VAL A 7 16.20 5.34 -7.59
C VAL A 7 16.79 5.79 -6.26
N GLU A 8 17.85 6.58 -6.33
CA GLU A 8 18.57 7.09 -5.16
C GLU A 8 18.22 8.57 -4.92
N THR A 9 17.94 8.94 -3.67
CA THR A 9 17.85 10.35 -3.29
C THR A 9 19.25 10.87 -3.00
N VAL A 10 19.75 11.75 -3.87
CA VAL A 10 21.09 12.33 -3.78
C VAL A 10 21.12 13.45 -2.74
N GLU A 11 20.08 14.28 -2.72
CA GLU A 11 20.04 15.47 -1.88
C GLU A 11 18.59 15.85 -1.55
N ILE A 12 18.36 16.41 -0.37
CA ILE A 12 17.10 17.01 0.02
C ILE A 12 17.38 18.46 0.40
N THR A 13 16.73 19.39 -0.29
CA THR A 13 16.89 20.84 -0.11
C THR A 13 15.57 21.49 0.27
N HIS A 14 15.58 22.82 0.50
CA HIS A 14 14.38 23.62 0.84
C HIS A 14 13.55 23.02 1.98
N LYS A 15 14.18 22.84 3.16
CA LYS A 15 13.52 22.32 4.38
C LYS A 15 12.82 20.96 4.20
N GLY A 16 13.23 20.15 3.22
CA GLY A 16 12.61 18.84 2.97
C GLY A 16 11.71 18.78 1.74
N GLU A 17 11.43 19.91 1.09
CA GLU A 17 10.38 20.00 0.07
C GLU A 17 10.87 19.71 -1.35
N VAL A 18 12.18 19.75 -1.58
CA VAL A 18 12.78 19.46 -2.90
C VAL A 18 13.74 18.29 -2.76
N MET A 19 13.55 17.28 -3.59
CA MET A 19 14.41 16.10 -3.63
C MET A 19 15.15 16.05 -4.98
N ARG A 20 16.47 15.92 -4.93
CA ARG A 20 17.27 15.58 -6.10
C ARG A 20 17.44 14.06 -6.13
N ILE A 21 16.93 13.44 -7.18
CA ILE A 21 16.99 11.99 -7.34
C ILE A 21 17.87 11.59 -8.52
N HIS A 22 18.53 10.44 -8.38
CA HIS A 22 19.26 9.75 -9.43
C HIS A 22 18.44 8.56 -9.91
N LEU A 23 18.12 8.56 -11.21
CA LEU A 23 17.43 7.49 -11.89
C LEU A 23 18.45 6.48 -12.45
N PRO A 24 18.24 5.17 -12.24
CA PRO A 24 19.04 4.16 -12.91
C PRO A 24 18.79 4.19 -14.42
N GLU A 25 19.78 3.71 -15.18
CA GLU A 25 19.83 3.85 -16.64
C GLU A 25 18.59 3.27 -17.34
N ASN A 26 18.17 2.07 -16.91
CA ASN A 26 16.98 1.40 -17.43
C ASN A 26 15.71 2.28 -17.26
N LEU A 27 15.57 2.93 -16.11
CA LEU A 27 14.41 3.76 -15.80
C LEU A 27 14.46 5.10 -16.55
N ALA A 28 15.64 5.70 -16.68
CA ALA A 28 15.81 6.94 -17.45
C ALA A 28 15.50 6.73 -18.94
N GLY A 29 15.90 5.57 -19.49
CA GLY A 29 15.57 5.16 -20.86
C GLY A 29 14.06 4.95 -21.06
N ASP A 30 13.41 4.22 -20.15
CA ASP A 30 11.95 3.99 -20.18
C ASP A 30 11.15 5.31 -20.16
N LEU A 31 11.63 6.31 -19.42
CA LEU A 31 10.95 7.59 -19.22
C LEU A 31 11.32 8.65 -20.28
N LEU A 32 12.18 8.32 -21.27
CA LEU A 32 12.68 9.25 -22.29
C LEU A 32 13.27 10.55 -21.71
N LEU A 33 13.77 10.50 -20.47
CA LEU A 33 14.35 11.67 -19.82
C LEU A 33 15.79 11.88 -20.30
N LYS A 34 16.12 13.11 -20.70
CA LYS A 34 17.47 13.48 -21.16
C LYS A 34 18.55 13.39 -20.07
N GLY A 35 18.16 13.24 -18.80
CA GLY A 35 19.07 13.25 -17.67
C GLY A 35 18.69 12.23 -16.60
N ARG A 36 19.71 11.68 -15.95
CA ARG A 36 19.55 10.75 -14.83
C ARG A 36 19.36 11.46 -13.49
N HIS A 37 19.70 12.74 -13.40
CA HIS A 37 19.48 13.54 -12.21
C HIS A 37 18.35 14.52 -12.44
N ILE A 38 17.28 14.38 -11.67
CA ILE A 38 16.13 15.29 -11.73
C ILE A 38 15.82 15.82 -10.33
N ARG A 39 15.29 17.04 -10.28
CA ARG A 39 14.75 17.62 -9.04
C ARG A 39 13.24 17.52 -9.08
N ILE A 40 12.67 17.04 -8.00
CA ILE A 40 11.24 16.82 -7.84
C ILE A 40 10.75 17.49 -6.56
N THR A 41 9.49 17.89 -6.55
CA THR A 41 8.82 18.44 -5.37
C THR A 41 7.35 18.02 -5.33
N LEU A 42 6.77 17.97 -4.13
CA LEU A 42 5.32 17.85 -3.93
C LEU A 42 4.66 19.22 -3.73
N ASN A 43 5.45 20.29 -3.53
CA ASN A 43 4.94 21.64 -3.31
C ASN A 43 4.72 22.36 -4.65
N ARG A 44 3.45 22.70 -4.94
CA ARG A 44 3.05 23.37 -6.17
C ARG A 44 3.67 24.76 -6.32
N ASP A 45 3.84 25.51 -5.23
CA ASP A 45 4.40 26.87 -5.28
C ASP A 45 5.88 26.84 -5.70
N ILE A 46 6.61 25.83 -5.24
CA ILE A 46 8.01 25.62 -5.63
C ILE A 46 8.10 25.24 -7.11
N ALA A 47 7.26 24.33 -7.58
CA ALA A 47 7.25 23.91 -8.98
C ALA A 47 6.84 25.05 -9.93
N ALA A 48 5.91 25.91 -9.52
CA ALA A 48 5.45 27.05 -10.33
C ALA A 48 6.54 28.13 -10.50
N THR A 49 7.40 28.30 -9.48
CA THR A 49 8.45 29.34 -9.47
C THR A 49 9.77 28.87 -10.09
N ARG A 50 9.97 27.56 -10.23
CA ARG A 50 11.25 26.98 -10.67
C ARG A 50 11.03 25.93 -11.76
N PRO A 51 11.26 26.28 -13.05
CA PRO A 51 10.98 25.37 -14.17
C PRO A 51 11.90 24.14 -14.22
N ASP A 52 12.98 24.16 -13.45
CA ASP A 52 13.97 23.09 -13.30
C ASP A 52 13.64 22.09 -12.18
N ILE A 53 12.50 22.28 -11.49
CA ILE A 53 11.97 21.36 -10.48
C ILE A 53 10.62 20.83 -10.96
N HIS A 54 10.53 19.52 -11.13
CA HIS A 54 9.31 18.88 -11.59
C HIS A 54 8.34 18.65 -10.42
N MET A 55 7.06 18.96 -10.63
CA MET A 55 6.01 18.58 -9.69
C MET A 55 5.77 17.08 -9.78
N MET A 56 5.71 16.38 -8.66
CA MET A 56 5.31 14.97 -8.62
C MET A 56 3.77 14.89 -8.55
N ASP A 57 3.12 15.20 -9.66
CA ASP A 57 1.67 15.06 -9.85
C ASP A 57 1.35 13.86 -10.76
N LEU A 58 0.05 13.61 -10.96
CA LEU A 58 -0.45 12.48 -11.76
C LEU A 58 -0.13 12.60 -13.25
N ASP A 59 0.29 13.77 -13.72
CA ASP A 59 0.67 14.02 -15.11
C ASP A 59 2.18 13.81 -15.32
N PHE A 60 2.97 13.84 -14.24
CA PHE A 60 4.40 13.60 -14.32
C PHE A 60 4.72 12.13 -14.63
N MET A 61 5.48 11.92 -15.72
CA MET A 61 5.80 10.58 -16.25
C MET A 61 6.40 9.63 -15.20
N LEU A 62 7.23 10.15 -14.28
CA LEU A 62 7.78 9.32 -13.21
C LEU A 62 6.66 8.78 -12.31
N LEU A 63 5.70 9.61 -11.89
CA LEU A 63 4.61 9.13 -11.02
C LEU A 63 3.68 8.19 -11.77
N GLN A 64 3.37 8.46 -13.04
CA GLN A 64 2.61 7.54 -13.89
C GLN A 64 3.31 6.19 -14.02
N TYR A 65 4.63 6.19 -14.19
CA TYR A 65 5.42 4.96 -14.24
C TYR A 65 5.36 4.21 -12.92
N LEU A 66 5.54 4.89 -11.77
CA LEU A 66 5.39 4.28 -10.45
C LEU A 66 4.01 3.63 -10.30
N ILE A 67 2.94 4.34 -10.68
CA ILE A 67 1.58 3.82 -10.62
C ILE A 67 1.41 2.61 -11.55
N SER A 68 1.95 2.65 -12.77
CA SER A 68 1.88 1.55 -13.73
C SER A 68 2.60 0.30 -13.22
N ARG A 69 3.79 0.46 -12.61
CA ARG A 69 4.56 -0.64 -12.02
C ARG A 69 3.85 -1.22 -10.81
N ALA A 70 3.25 -0.39 -9.96
CA ALA A 70 2.44 -0.83 -8.83
C ALA A 70 1.17 -1.59 -9.27
N LYS A 71 0.72 -1.38 -10.51
CA LYS A 71 -0.42 -2.11 -11.13
C LYS A 71 0.00 -3.34 -11.94
N SER A 72 1.29 -3.55 -12.19
CA SER A 72 1.78 -4.60 -13.09
C SER A 72 1.56 -6.01 -12.52
N TYR A 73 1.36 -7.02 -13.38
CA TYR A 73 0.95 -8.38 -12.97
C TYR A 73 2.00 -9.12 -12.11
N SER A 74 3.29 -8.80 -12.22
CA SER A 74 4.33 -9.27 -11.30
C SER A 74 4.25 -8.65 -9.90
N PHE A 75 3.37 -7.67 -9.72
CA PHE A 75 2.97 -7.08 -8.44
C PHE A 75 1.62 -7.65 -7.94
N ASP A 76 0.93 -8.50 -8.72
CA ASP A 76 -0.44 -9.02 -8.46
C ASP A 76 -0.46 -10.19 -7.44
N GLY A 77 0.18 -9.98 -6.29
CA GLY A 77 -0.57 -9.60 -5.08
C GLY A 77 -1.76 -10.45 -4.61
N ARG A 78 -2.03 -11.63 -5.15
CA ARG A 78 -3.09 -12.51 -4.62
C ARG A 78 -2.62 -13.30 -3.41
N VAL A 79 -1.31 -13.53 -3.33
CA VAL A 79 -0.62 -14.17 -2.21
C VAL A 79 0.78 -13.56 -2.15
N ALA A 80 1.01 -12.59 -1.26
CA ALA A 80 2.35 -12.06 -1.00
C ALA A 80 2.96 -12.81 0.18
N LYS A 81 4.21 -13.26 0.06
CA LYS A 81 4.90 -13.88 1.20
C LYS A 81 5.55 -12.77 2.01
N LEU A 82 5.25 -12.73 3.30
CA LEU A 82 5.65 -11.64 4.19
C LEU A 82 6.96 -12.02 4.90
N ARG A 83 7.87 -11.05 5.05
CA ARG A 83 9.07 -11.15 5.88
C ARG A 83 9.04 -10.02 6.91
N ASN A 84 9.73 -10.21 8.04
CA ASN A 84 9.89 -9.22 9.11
C ASN A 84 8.59 -8.78 9.79
N ILE A 85 7.59 -9.66 9.85
CA ILE A 85 6.38 -9.43 10.64
C ILE A 85 6.04 -10.69 11.42
N ASP A 86 5.84 -10.57 12.72
CA ASP A 86 5.46 -11.71 13.57
C ASP A 86 3.95 -11.97 13.43
N ALA A 87 3.60 -12.50 12.28
CA ALA A 87 2.24 -12.88 11.91
C ALA A 87 2.27 -14.23 11.20
N SER A 88 1.15 -14.94 11.19
CA SER A 88 0.94 -16.05 10.26
C SER A 88 0.39 -15.57 8.93
N ALA A 89 -0.45 -14.53 8.96
CA ALA A 89 -1.02 -13.93 7.77
C ALA A 89 -1.42 -12.47 8.02
N ILE A 90 -1.47 -11.70 6.95
CA ILE A 90 -2.06 -10.37 6.92
C ILE A 90 -3.12 -10.36 5.83
N VAL A 91 -4.29 -9.84 6.16
CA VAL A 91 -5.39 -9.69 5.20
C VAL A 91 -5.82 -8.24 5.21
N THR A 92 -5.90 -7.61 4.04
CA THR A 92 -6.41 -6.25 3.90
C THR A 92 -7.76 -6.24 3.23
N SER A 93 -8.59 -5.27 3.60
CA SER A 93 -9.94 -5.13 3.06
C SER A 93 -10.39 -3.67 3.04
N ILE A 94 -11.39 -3.41 2.21
CA ILE A 94 -12.19 -2.20 2.28
C ILE A 94 -13.53 -2.58 2.92
N LEU A 95 -13.82 -1.98 4.07
CA LEU A 95 -15.08 -2.08 4.78
C LEU A 95 -15.95 -0.86 4.46
N ARG A 96 -17.24 -1.09 4.26
CA ARG A 96 -18.18 -0.04 3.87
C ARG A 96 -19.44 -0.11 4.70
N TRP A 97 -19.99 1.07 4.95
CA TRP A 97 -21.27 1.25 5.61
C TRP A 97 -22.17 2.18 4.81
N GLN A 98 -23.46 1.90 4.90
CA GLN A 98 -24.53 2.63 4.22
C GLN A 98 -25.59 3.08 5.22
N ASN A 99 -26.42 4.05 4.85
CA ASN A 99 -27.65 4.37 5.59
C ASN A 99 -28.84 3.54 5.10
N ASP A 100 -30.02 3.78 5.67
CA ASP A 100 -31.30 3.14 5.29
C ASP A 100 -31.70 3.34 3.83
N GLN A 101 -31.18 4.38 3.17
CA GLN A 101 -31.44 4.66 1.77
C GLN A 101 -30.44 3.98 0.83
N GLY A 102 -29.49 3.21 1.37
CA GLY A 102 -28.43 2.56 0.61
C GLY A 102 -27.31 3.51 0.16
N MET A 103 -27.26 4.74 0.69
CA MET A 103 -26.17 5.67 0.40
C MET A 103 -24.95 5.31 1.24
N ARG A 104 -23.78 5.20 0.61
CA ARG A 104 -22.52 4.93 1.31
C ARG A 104 -22.15 6.12 2.21
N MET A 105 -22.08 5.85 3.51
CA MET A 105 -21.77 6.86 4.54
C MET A 105 -20.31 6.81 4.97
N ARG A 106 -19.68 5.63 4.93
CA ARG A 106 -18.31 5.43 5.38
C ARG A 106 -17.60 4.35 4.58
N GLN A 107 -16.30 4.54 4.42
CA GLN A 107 -15.38 3.55 3.87
C GLN A 107 -14.10 3.53 4.69
N GLU A 108 -13.61 2.35 5.03
CA GLU A 108 -12.39 2.15 5.83
C GLU A 108 -11.50 1.13 5.13
N PHE A 109 -10.22 1.46 4.99
CA PHE A 109 -9.20 0.45 4.68
C PHE A 109 -8.75 -0.19 5.99
N ALA A 110 -8.93 -1.49 6.12
CA ALA A 110 -8.63 -2.24 7.32
C ALA A 110 -7.61 -3.35 7.02
N ALA A 111 -6.57 -3.42 7.83
CA ALA A 111 -5.59 -4.50 7.84
C ALA A 111 -5.83 -5.41 9.05
N PHE A 112 -5.82 -6.72 8.83
CA PHE A 112 -6.01 -7.74 9.86
C PHE A 112 -4.75 -8.59 9.94
N ILE A 113 -4.08 -8.55 11.08
CA ILE A 113 -2.95 -9.44 11.38
C ILE A 113 -3.49 -10.67 12.07
N ILE A 114 -3.15 -11.85 11.55
CA ILE A 114 -3.48 -13.13 12.17
C ILE A 114 -2.24 -13.66 12.86
N ALA A 115 -2.27 -13.68 14.19
CA ALA A 115 -1.19 -14.20 15.01
C ALA A 115 -1.05 -15.72 14.88
N LYS A 116 0.11 -16.27 15.29
CA LYS A 116 0.35 -17.73 15.34
C LYS A 116 -0.65 -18.48 16.22
N ALA A 117 -1.20 -17.81 17.22
CA ALA A 117 -2.26 -18.32 18.09
C ALA A 117 -3.65 -18.38 17.41
N GLY A 118 -3.79 -17.89 16.16
CA GLY A 118 -5.05 -17.89 15.41
C GLY A 118 -6.00 -16.73 15.74
N LEU A 119 -5.54 -15.73 16.50
CA LEU A 119 -6.30 -14.52 16.79
C LEU A 119 -6.05 -13.47 15.70
N ALA A 120 -7.09 -12.72 15.33
CA ALA A 120 -6.98 -11.60 14.41
C ALA A 120 -7.04 -10.27 15.15
N GLU A 121 -6.09 -9.39 14.85
CA GLU A 121 -6.04 -8.02 15.35
C GLU A 121 -6.12 -7.03 14.18
N SER A 122 -6.95 -6.00 14.32
CA SER A 122 -7.17 -5.00 13.27
C SER A 122 -6.31 -3.76 13.46
N ASN A 123 -5.72 -3.26 12.37
CA ASN A 123 -5.00 -1.99 12.27
C ASN A 123 -3.95 -1.77 13.38
N THR A 124 -3.16 -2.81 13.68
CA THR A 124 -2.12 -2.72 14.70
C THR A 124 -0.96 -1.84 14.24
N GLU A 125 -0.26 -1.24 15.19
CA GLU A 125 0.94 -0.44 14.92
C GLU A 125 2.03 -1.28 14.21
N VAL A 126 2.09 -2.59 14.49
CA VAL A 126 3.01 -3.52 13.83
C VAL A 126 2.83 -3.52 12.32
N PHE A 127 1.59 -3.47 11.82
CA PHE A 127 1.33 -3.38 10.38
C PHE A 127 1.85 -2.06 9.80
N SER A 128 1.57 -0.95 10.48
CA SER A 128 2.01 0.39 10.06
C SER A 128 3.53 0.49 9.99
N GLN A 129 4.23 -0.01 11.01
CA GLN A 129 5.69 -0.03 11.05
C GLN A 129 6.26 -0.94 9.96
N TRP A 130 5.64 -2.10 9.73
CA TRP A 130 6.05 -3.01 8.67
C TRP A 130 5.96 -2.39 7.26
N LEU A 131 4.96 -1.53 7.00
CA LEU A 131 4.86 -0.79 5.73
C LEU A 131 5.99 0.22 5.50
N LEU A 132 6.72 0.63 6.54
CA LEU A 132 7.90 1.49 6.43
C LEU A 132 9.13 0.70 5.94
N GLU A 133 9.12 -0.63 6.12
CA GLU A 133 10.16 -1.51 5.62
C GLU A 133 9.91 -1.94 4.17
N TYR A 134 10.99 -2.31 3.48
CA TYR A 134 10.90 -2.81 2.12
C TYR A 134 10.34 -4.23 2.09
N ALA A 135 9.24 -4.42 1.38
CA ALA A 135 8.74 -5.75 1.07
C ALA A 135 9.79 -6.53 0.26
N LYS A 136 10.14 -7.72 0.78
CA LYS A 136 10.96 -8.73 0.11
C LYS A 136 10.11 -9.96 -0.11
N ASP A 137 10.22 -10.57 -1.29
CA ASP A 137 9.55 -11.83 -1.55
C ASP A 137 10.08 -12.93 -0.61
N GLY A 138 9.17 -13.72 -0.05
CA GLY A 138 9.49 -14.92 0.72
C GLY A 138 9.51 -16.20 -0.11
N ASP A 139 9.93 -17.31 0.49
CA ASP A 139 9.99 -18.62 -0.18
C ASP A 139 8.87 -19.58 0.27
N PHE A 140 8.11 -19.23 1.31
CA PHE A 140 7.08 -20.07 1.93
C PHE A 140 5.88 -20.39 1.03
N VAL A 141 5.71 -21.65 0.62
CA VAL A 141 4.51 -22.17 -0.05
C VAL A 141 3.64 -22.82 1.03
N GLY A 142 2.79 -22.03 1.67
CA GLY A 142 1.92 -22.51 2.75
C GLY A 142 0.87 -23.53 2.30
N ASP A 143 0.25 -24.20 3.28
CA ASP A 143 -0.87 -25.12 3.03
C ASP A 143 -2.16 -24.36 2.66
N ARG A 144 -2.81 -24.77 1.58
CA ARG A 144 -4.10 -24.22 1.13
C ARG A 144 -5.18 -24.29 2.22
N LYS A 145 -5.18 -25.35 3.04
CA LYS A 145 -6.17 -25.49 4.12
C LYS A 145 -5.94 -24.42 5.20
N GLN A 146 -4.69 -24.20 5.57
CA GLN A 146 -4.29 -23.16 6.52
C GLN A 146 -4.59 -21.76 5.98
N ALA A 147 -4.27 -21.48 4.72
CA ALA A 147 -4.59 -20.21 4.09
C ALA A 147 -6.09 -19.91 4.10
N ARG A 148 -6.93 -20.92 3.82
CA ARG A 148 -8.39 -20.78 3.91
C ARG A 148 -8.86 -20.49 5.33
N ASN A 149 -8.26 -21.15 6.32
CA ASN A 149 -8.58 -20.90 7.73
C ASN A 149 -8.24 -19.46 8.13
N HIS A 150 -7.08 -18.95 7.74
CA HIS A 150 -6.68 -17.57 7.97
C HIS A 150 -7.66 -16.57 7.35
N ILE A 151 -8.08 -16.79 6.10
CA ILE A 151 -9.08 -15.93 5.44
C ILE A 151 -10.41 -15.95 6.22
N ASN A 152 -10.85 -17.10 6.71
CA ASN A 152 -12.09 -17.19 7.49
C ASN A 152 -11.99 -16.41 8.82
N ILE A 153 -10.85 -16.52 9.51
CA ILE A 153 -10.59 -15.74 10.74
C ILE A 153 -10.66 -14.23 10.43
N ALA A 154 -10.03 -13.79 9.34
CA ALA A 154 -10.09 -12.39 8.92
C ALA A 154 -11.51 -11.95 8.56
N ILE A 155 -12.30 -12.79 7.89
CA ILE A 155 -13.72 -12.49 7.58
C ILE A 155 -14.51 -12.28 8.88
N SER A 156 -14.34 -13.13 9.89
CA SER A 156 -15.00 -12.94 11.18
C SER A 156 -14.59 -11.62 11.85
N ALA A 157 -13.31 -11.24 11.76
CA ALA A 157 -12.83 -9.96 12.28
C ALA A 157 -13.37 -8.75 11.49
N MET A 158 -13.51 -8.87 10.17
CA MET A 158 -14.16 -7.86 9.32
C MET A 158 -15.61 -7.63 9.72
N ASP A 159 -16.36 -8.71 9.97
CA ASP A 159 -17.77 -8.64 10.37
C ASP A 159 -17.92 -8.03 11.76
N GLN A 160 -17.03 -8.38 12.69
CA GLN A 160 -16.98 -7.73 13.99
C GLN A 160 -16.73 -6.22 13.84
N ARG A 161 -15.75 -5.82 13.03
CA ARG A 161 -15.42 -4.41 12.81
C ARG A 161 -16.56 -3.63 12.14
N LEU A 162 -17.24 -4.24 11.17
CA LEU A 162 -18.43 -3.68 10.55
C LEU A 162 -19.53 -3.47 11.60
N SER A 163 -19.76 -4.45 12.47
CA SER A 163 -20.75 -4.35 13.56
C SER A 163 -20.39 -3.28 14.60
N GLU A 164 -19.13 -3.18 15.01
CA GLU A 164 -18.67 -2.21 16.03
C GLU A 164 -18.94 -0.75 15.62
N ILE A 165 -18.81 -0.43 14.34
CA ILE A 165 -19.02 0.92 13.81
C ILE A 165 -20.50 1.17 13.47
N SER A 166 -21.27 0.10 13.32
CA SER A 166 -22.69 0.23 12.96
C SER A 166 -23.49 0.83 14.11
N ASN A 167 -24.49 1.63 13.76
CA ASN A 167 -25.42 2.26 14.68
C ASN A 167 -26.79 2.38 14.01
N ILE A 168 -27.68 3.20 14.57
CA ILE A 168 -29.05 3.34 14.08
C ILE A 168 -29.12 3.94 12.67
N ASP A 169 -28.14 4.76 12.27
CA ASP A 169 -28.12 5.47 10.97
C ASP A 169 -27.12 4.87 9.98
N ILE A 170 -26.25 3.96 10.44
CA ILE A 170 -25.11 3.42 9.69
C ILE A 170 -25.10 1.90 9.85
N HIS A 171 -25.25 1.19 8.74
CA HIS A 171 -25.32 -0.27 8.68
C HIS A 171 -24.20 -0.85 7.81
N PRO A 172 -23.79 -2.11 8.05
CA PRO A 172 -22.82 -2.78 7.19
C PRO A 172 -23.34 -2.85 5.75
N GLU A 173 -22.52 -2.39 4.80
CA GLU A 173 -22.81 -2.51 3.37
C GLU A 173 -22.07 -3.71 2.80
N ASN A 174 -20.74 -3.71 2.93
CA ASN A 174 -19.89 -4.67 2.24
C ASN A 174 -18.52 -4.79 2.92
N ARG A 175 -17.93 -6.00 2.82
CA ARG A 175 -16.52 -6.28 3.04
C ARG A 175 -15.89 -6.69 1.71
N GLN A 176 -14.91 -5.91 1.24
CA GLN A 176 -14.18 -6.23 0.03
C GLN A 176 -12.75 -6.63 0.39
N LEU A 177 -12.41 -7.91 0.22
CA LEU A 177 -11.04 -8.37 0.38
C LEU A 177 -10.16 -7.78 -0.74
N ILE A 178 -9.03 -7.18 -0.36
CA ILE A 178 -8.11 -6.52 -1.30
C ILE A 178 -6.90 -7.40 -1.56
N CYS A 179 -6.17 -7.76 -0.51
CA CYS A 179 -5.04 -8.68 -0.63
C CYS A 179 -4.86 -9.51 0.64
N ALA A 180 -4.13 -10.61 0.50
CA ALA A 180 -3.69 -11.41 1.61
C ALA A 180 -2.22 -11.81 1.42
N GLY A 181 -1.49 -11.86 2.52
CA GLY A 181 -0.12 -12.34 2.56
C GLY A 181 0.11 -13.28 3.74
N TRP A 182 1.08 -14.17 3.60
CA TRP A 182 1.41 -15.19 4.59
C TRP A 182 2.89 -15.15 4.92
N SER A 183 3.21 -15.27 6.20
CA SER A 183 4.58 -15.41 6.71
C SER A 183 4.75 -16.80 7.31
N SER A 184 5.96 -17.36 7.13
CA SER A 184 6.41 -18.59 7.77
C SER A 184 6.77 -18.37 9.23
#